data_AF-A0A9E6TRY3-F1
#
_entry.id   AF-A0A9E6TRY3-F1
#
_cell.length_a   1.000
_cell.length_b   1.000
_cell.length_c   1.000
_cell.angle_alpha   90.00
_cell.angle_beta   90.00
_cell.angle_gamma   90.00
#
_symmetry.space_group_name_H-M   'P 1'
#
loop_
_entity.id
_entity.type
_entity.pdbx_description
1 polymer ?
#
loop_
_entity_poly.entity_id
_entity_poly.type
_entity_poly.pdbx_seq_one_letter_code
_entity_poly.pdbx_strand_id
1 'polypeptide(L)'
;MKLEWMSLFWLALTLGAYVFSRWSYRRTGRYLLSPLILVPIILLAVAVPLHTAYAEYSRDTHWLILVLGPATVAFAVPIWQQRALLVRHWPALLLGMLAGSVASIGSSYGLARALSLDSALTLSLVPRSITTPFAMPLARDLGGVPELTAVFVLVTGVFGAMVGGVLLKWLPLRSSLARGALFGVGAHGAGVSRAREAGGEEGTVAGLVMVLTGLLNLFCAPLLAMLI
;
A
#
# COMPACT_ATOMS: atom_id res chain seq x y z
N MET A 1 11.79 30.81 0.46
CA MET A 1 11.52 29.55 1.17
C MET A 1 12.63 29.35 2.20
N LYS A 2 12.39 29.70 3.48
CA LYS A 2 13.35 29.37 4.54
C LYS A 2 13.15 27.88 4.84
N LEU A 3 14.12 27.06 4.45
CA LEU A 3 14.14 25.65 4.81
C LEU A 3 14.38 25.63 6.32
N GLU A 4 13.35 25.36 7.11
CA GLU A 4 13.51 25.32 8.56
C GLU A 4 14.39 24.12 8.92
N TRP A 5 15.33 24.31 9.85
CA TRP A 5 16.28 23.28 10.26
C TRP A 5 15.59 21.98 10.67
N MET A 6 14.37 22.08 11.20
CA MET A 6 13.52 20.95 11.57
C MET A 6 13.09 20.12 10.34
N SER A 7 12.71 20.77 9.24
CA SER A 7 12.34 20.09 7.99
C SER A 7 13.51 19.31 7.39
N LEU A 8 14.71 19.88 7.43
CA LEU A 8 15.94 19.19 7.02
C LEU A 8 16.27 18.01 7.92
N PHE A 9 16.14 18.18 9.23
CA PHE A 9 16.38 17.13 10.22
C PHE A 9 15.47 15.93 9.98
N TRP A 10 14.16 16.13 9.90
CA TRP A 10 13.20 15.05 9.67
C TRP A 10 13.39 14.37 8.33
N LEU A 11 13.66 15.15 7.26
CA LEU A 11 13.95 14.57 5.95
C LEU A 11 15.21 13.71 5.98
N ALA A 12 16.30 14.23 6.55
CA ALA A 12 17.57 13.50 6.67
C ALA A 12 17.42 12.24 7.53
N LEU A 13 16.66 12.32 8.62
CA LEU A 13 16.38 11.17 9.49
C LEU A 13 15.57 10.11 8.75
N THR A 14 14.50 10.48 8.04
CA THR A 14 13.67 9.54 7.27
C THR A 14 14.46 8.86 6.16
N LEU A 15 15.26 9.62 5.40
CA LEU A 15 16.09 9.07 4.33
C LEU A 15 17.23 8.21 4.88
N GLY A 16 17.89 8.65 5.95
CA GLY A 16 18.95 7.92 6.63
C GLY A 16 18.45 6.60 7.20
N ALA A 17 17.32 6.62 7.91
CA ALA A 17 16.65 5.43 8.43
C ALA A 17 16.24 4.48 7.29
N TYR A 18 15.72 5.01 6.17
CA TYR A 18 15.37 4.21 5.00
C TYR A 18 16.59 3.50 4.38
N VAL A 19 17.69 4.22 4.17
CA VAL A 19 18.93 3.66 3.60
C VAL A 19 19.51 2.61 4.55
N PHE A 20 19.58 2.90 5.84
CA PHE A 20 20.05 1.96 6.87
C PHE A 20 19.17 0.70 6.93
N SER A 21 17.86 0.87 6.92
CA SER A 21 16.90 -0.24 6.92
C SER A 21 17.03 -1.08 5.65
N ARG A 22 17.11 -0.47 4.47
CA ARG A 22 17.34 -1.20 3.21
C ARG A 22 18.63 -1.99 3.21
N TRP A 23 19.73 -1.38 3.68
CA TRP A 23 21.01 -2.06 3.77
C TRP A 23 20.94 -3.27 4.71
N SER A 24 20.33 -3.10 5.89
CA SER A 24 20.14 -4.15 6.89
C SER A 24 19.22 -5.27 6.38
N TYR A 25 18.10 -4.91 5.75
CA TYR A 25 17.13 -5.84 5.17
C TYR A 25 17.78 -6.71 4.10
N ARG A 26 18.56 -6.11 3.19
CA ARG A 26 19.25 -6.85 2.12
C ARG A 26 20.30 -7.83 2.63
N ARG A 27 20.95 -7.55 3.76
CA ARG A 27 21.95 -8.45 4.34
C ARG A 27 21.35 -9.61 5.12
N THR A 28 20.24 -9.37 5.81
CA THR A 28 19.69 -10.32 6.78
C THR A 28 18.45 -11.07 6.29
N GLY A 29 17.73 -10.51 5.30
CA GLY A 29 16.44 -11.04 4.82
C GLY A 29 15.31 -11.02 5.86
N ARG A 30 15.51 -10.39 7.04
CA ARG A 30 14.52 -10.39 8.12
C ARG A 30 13.45 -9.33 7.86
N TYR A 31 12.19 -9.74 7.76
CA TYR A 31 11.07 -8.85 7.45
C TYR A 31 10.91 -7.67 8.43
N LEU A 32 11.25 -7.87 9.71
CA LEU A 32 11.26 -6.81 10.73
C LEU A 32 12.22 -5.65 10.40
N LEU A 33 13.27 -5.92 9.64
CA LEU A 33 14.24 -4.91 9.20
C LEU A 33 13.82 -4.24 7.89
N SER A 34 12.68 -4.63 7.30
CA SER A 34 12.16 -3.99 6.10
C SER A 34 11.88 -2.51 6.34
N PRO A 35 12.06 -1.65 5.32
CA PRO A 35 11.79 -0.22 5.48
C PRO A 35 10.37 0.11 5.89
N LEU A 36 9.43 -0.77 5.56
CA LEU A 36 8.02 -0.63 5.91
C LEU A 36 7.78 -0.71 7.43
N ILE A 37 8.63 -1.43 8.17
CA ILE A 37 8.48 -1.61 9.62
C ILE A 37 9.52 -0.77 10.37
N LEU A 38 10.79 -0.88 9.99
CA LEU A 38 11.88 -0.32 10.78
C LEU A 38 11.91 1.22 10.73
N VAL A 39 11.57 1.82 9.58
CA VAL A 39 11.61 3.29 9.45
C VAL A 39 10.54 3.96 10.34
N PRO A 40 9.25 3.56 10.30
CA PRO A 40 8.26 4.10 11.24
C PRO A 40 8.65 3.92 12.71
N ILE A 41 9.23 2.77 13.09
CA ILE A 41 9.68 2.52 14.47
C ILE A 41 10.78 3.51 14.88
N ILE A 42 11.79 3.71 14.04
CA ILE A 42 12.88 4.67 14.31
C ILE A 42 12.32 6.09 14.43
N LEU A 43 11.43 6.49 13.51
CA LEU A 43 10.83 7.82 13.53
C LEU A 43 9.98 8.03 14.79
N LEU A 44 9.16 7.05 15.19
CA LEU A 44 8.38 7.12 16.43
C LEU A 44 9.27 7.18 17.67
N ALA A 45 10.36 6.39 17.71
CA ALA A 45 11.31 6.38 18.82
C ALA A 45 12.01 7.74 19.00
N VAL A 46 12.14 8.54 17.94
CA VAL A 46 12.70 9.90 17.99
C VAL A 46 11.63 10.96 18.22
N ALA A 47 10.46 10.83 17.58
CA ALA A 47 9.38 11.81 17.65
C ALA A 47 8.71 11.88 19.02
N VAL A 48 8.51 10.72 19.68
CA VAL A 48 7.83 10.65 20.99
C VAL A 48 8.61 11.41 22.08
N PRO A 49 9.94 11.18 22.26
CA PRO A 49 10.73 11.97 23.22
C PRO A 49 10.82 13.46 22.88
N LEU A 50 10.77 13.82 21.59
CA LEU A 50 10.79 15.22 21.14
C LEU A 50 9.41 15.89 21.19
N HIS A 51 8.36 15.16 21.63
CA HIS A 51 6.97 15.60 21.64
C HIS A 51 6.49 16.16 20.30
N THR A 52 7.05 15.68 19.19
CA THR A 52 6.70 16.15 17.84
C THR A 52 5.41 15.48 17.38
N ALA A 53 4.39 16.28 17.12
CA ALA A 53 3.14 15.77 16.57
C ALA A 53 3.33 15.26 15.14
N TYR A 54 2.55 14.24 14.73
CA TYR A 54 2.59 13.73 13.35
C TYR A 54 2.30 14.84 12.32
N ALA A 55 1.41 15.77 12.64
CA ALA A 55 1.08 16.89 11.76
C ALA A 55 2.30 17.79 11.48
N GLU A 56 3.16 18.00 12.48
CA GLU A 56 4.42 18.74 12.34
C GLU A 56 5.40 17.98 11.45
N TYR A 57 5.63 16.68 11.76
CA TYR A 57 6.46 15.81 10.92
C TYR A 57 6.00 15.77 9.45
N SER A 58 4.68 15.64 9.23
CA SER A 58 4.08 15.59 7.89
C SER A 58 4.27 16.91 7.14
N ARG A 59 4.11 18.05 7.83
CA ARG A 59 4.39 19.37 7.28
C ARG A 59 5.87 19.53 6.92
N ASP A 60 6.76 19.09 7.78
CA ASP A 60 8.22 19.17 7.59
C ASP A 60 8.72 18.26 6.47
N THR A 61 8.05 17.12 6.25
CA THR A 61 8.41 16.13 5.23
C THR A 61 7.48 16.12 4.02
N HIS A 62 6.69 17.18 3.80
CA HIS A 62 5.70 17.26 2.72
C HIS A 62 6.26 16.93 1.33
N TRP A 63 7.54 17.21 1.08
CA TRP A 63 8.24 16.83 -0.16
C TRP A 63 8.19 15.32 -0.45
N LEU A 64 8.24 14.47 0.57
CA LEU A 64 8.11 13.02 0.42
C LEU A 64 6.70 12.63 -0.05
N ILE A 65 5.68 13.34 0.45
CA ILE A 65 4.29 13.14 0.03
C ILE A 65 4.09 13.62 -1.41
N LEU A 66 4.75 14.71 -1.83
CA LEU A 66 4.70 15.20 -3.22
C LEU A 66 5.20 14.16 -4.24
N VAL A 67 6.12 13.27 -3.86
CA VAL A 67 6.62 12.18 -4.72
C VAL A 67 5.52 11.16 -5.07
N LEU A 68 4.42 11.09 -4.32
CA LEU A 68 3.28 10.22 -4.64
C LEU A 68 2.68 10.58 -6.01
N GLY A 69 2.67 11.85 -6.41
CA GLY A 69 2.20 12.29 -7.72
C GLY A 69 2.99 11.68 -8.89
N PRO A 70 4.31 11.94 -8.99
CA PRO A 70 5.17 11.31 -9.98
C PRO A 70 5.15 9.77 -9.92
N ALA A 71 5.10 9.18 -8.72
CA ALA A 71 4.97 7.73 -8.57
C ALA A 71 3.67 7.19 -9.19
N THR A 72 2.57 7.94 -9.06
CA THR A 72 1.27 7.60 -9.65
C THR A 72 1.34 7.63 -11.18
N VAL A 73 1.97 8.66 -11.76
CA VAL A 73 2.19 8.73 -13.21
C VAL A 73 3.08 7.57 -13.68
N ALA A 74 4.13 7.23 -12.93
CA ALA A 74 5.03 6.14 -13.26
C ALA A 74 4.33 4.76 -13.27
N PHE A 75 3.19 4.59 -12.61
CA PHE A 75 2.39 3.37 -12.69
C PHE A 75 1.80 3.10 -14.09
N ALA A 76 1.76 4.09 -14.99
CA ALA A 76 1.42 3.86 -16.39
C ALA A 76 2.46 2.99 -17.12
N VAL A 77 3.73 3.04 -16.71
CA VAL A 77 4.84 2.30 -17.35
C VAL A 77 4.62 0.79 -17.32
N PRO A 78 4.37 0.11 -16.18
CA PRO A 78 4.13 -1.33 -16.17
C PRO A 78 2.88 -1.74 -16.96
N ILE A 79 1.84 -0.91 -16.99
CA ILE A 79 0.63 -1.16 -17.80
C ILE A 79 1.00 -1.20 -19.30
N TRP A 80 1.78 -0.22 -19.76
CA TRP A 80 2.22 -0.16 -21.14
C TRP A 80 3.15 -1.32 -21.53
N GLN A 81 4.11 -1.63 -20.66
CA GLN A 81 5.07 -2.72 -20.87
C GLN A 81 4.38 -4.09 -20.89
N GLN A 82 3.37 -4.31 -20.05
CA GLN A 82 2.68 -5.59 -19.90
C GLN A 82 1.33 -5.66 -20.65
N ARG A 83 1.08 -4.75 -21.61
CA ARG A 83 -0.19 -4.69 -22.37
C ARG A 83 -0.57 -6.01 -23.05
N ALA A 84 0.41 -6.78 -23.54
CA ALA A 84 0.15 -8.07 -24.18
C ALA A 84 -0.37 -9.11 -23.19
N LEU A 85 0.17 -9.12 -21.97
CA LEU A 85 -0.30 -9.99 -20.88
C LEU A 85 -1.72 -9.60 -20.47
N LEU A 86 -2.01 -8.30 -20.38
CA LEU A 86 -3.34 -7.77 -20.10
C LEU A 86 -4.36 -8.25 -21.13
N VAL A 87 -4.13 -7.98 -22.42
CA VAL A 87 -5.06 -8.38 -23.48
C VAL A 87 -5.30 -9.89 -23.48
N ARG A 88 -4.27 -10.68 -23.20
CA ARG A 88 -4.38 -12.15 -23.15
C ARG A 88 -5.18 -12.67 -21.96
N HIS A 89 -5.15 -12.01 -20.80
CA HIS A 89 -5.74 -12.51 -19.55
C HIS A 89 -6.76 -11.55 -18.92
N TRP A 90 -7.25 -10.56 -19.65
CA TRP A 90 -8.11 -9.51 -19.11
C TRP A 90 -9.35 -10.03 -18.35
N PRO A 91 -10.05 -11.11 -18.75
CA PRO A 91 -11.23 -11.56 -18.01
C PRO A 91 -10.87 -12.09 -16.63
N ALA A 92 -9.81 -12.90 -16.55
CA ALA A 92 -9.34 -13.48 -15.30
C ALA A 92 -8.82 -12.40 -14.34
N LEU A 93 -8.09 -11.41 -14.87
CA LEU A 93 -7.61 -10.28 -14.09
C LEU A 93 -8.76 -9.43 -13.57
N LEU A 94 -9.72 -9.06 -14.43
CA LEU A 94 -10.86 -8.23 -14.06
C LEU A 94 -11.73 -8.91 -12.99
N LEU A 95 -12.09 -10.18 -13.19
CA LEU A 95 -12.90 -10.94 -12.23
C LEU A 95 -12.17 -11.10 -10.88
N GLY A 96 -10.88 -11.42 -10.92
CA GLY A 96 -10.07 -11.54 -9.69
C GLY A 96 -9.94 -10.22 -8.93
N MET A 97 -9.73 -9.12 -9.66
CA MET A 97 -9.69 -7.78 -9.07
C MET A 97 -11.03 -7.38 -8.47
N LEU A 98 -12.15 -7.59 -9.18
CA LEU A 98 -13.49 -7.31 -8.66
C LEU A 98 -13.79 -8.13 -7.41
N ALA A 99 -13.56 -9.44 -7.46
CA ALA A 99 -13.79 -10.32 -6.31
C ALA A 99 -12.95 -9.91 -5.10
N GLY A 100 -11.66 -9.64 -5.30
CA GLY A 100 -10.77 -9.19 -4.23
C GLY A 100 -11.15 -7.82 -3.66
N SER A 101 -11.51 -6.86 -4.52
CA SER A 101 -11.97 -5.54 -4.10
C SER A 101 -13.27 -5.59 -3.31
N VAL A 102 -14.28 -6.34 -3.80
CA VAL A 102 -15.55 -6.52 -3.09
C VAL A 102 -15.33 -7.21 -1.75
N ALA A 103 -14.53 -8.29 -1.70
CA ALA A 103 -14.22 -8.98 -0.45
C ALA A 103 -13.50 -8.05 0.53
N SER A 104 -12.53 -7.27 0.06
CA SER A 104 -11.79 -6.33 0.89
C SER A 104 -12.67 -5.21 1.44
N ILE A 105 -13.40 -4.52 0.57
CA ILE A 105 -14.23 -3.37 0.96
C ILE A 105 -15.39 -3.84 1.83
N GLY A 106 -16.08 -4.90 1.42
CA GLY A 106 -17.21 -5.47 2.15
C GLY A 106 -16.80 -5.96 3.54
N SER A 107 -15.67 -6.66 3.66
CA SER A 107 -15.17 -7.08 4.98
C SER A 107 -14.74 -5.91 5.85
N SER A 108 -14.09 -4.89 5.28
CA SER A 108 -13.61 -3.72 6.04
C SER A 108 -14.77 -2.89 6.56
N TYR A 109 -15.74 -2.57 5.70
CA TYR A 109 -16.93 -1.82 6.10
C TYR A 109 -17.81 -2.64 7.05
N GLY A 110 -18.09 -3.90 6.72
CA GLY A 110 -18.93 -4.77 7.54
C GLY A 110 -18.38 -4.98 8.95
N LEU A 111 -17.07 -5.22 9.09
CA LEU A 111 -16.43 -5.36 10.39
C LEU A 111 -16.37 -4.02 11.15
N ALA A 112 -16.10 -2.91 10.47
CA ALA A 112 -16.10 -1.59 11.10
C ALA A 112 -17.48 -1.24 11.69
N ARG A 113 -18.55 -1.56 10.96
CA ARG A 113 -19.93 -1.40 11.43
C ARG A 113 -20.27 -2.37 12.57
N ALA A 114 -19.87 -3.63 12.47
CA ALA A 114 -20.10 -4.62 13.53
C ALA A 114 -19.40 -4.25 14.85
N LEU A 115 -18.22 -3.63 14.77
CA LEU A 115 -17.46 -3.13 15.92
C LEU A 115 -17.88 -1.73 16.37
N SER A 116 -18.88 -1.13 15.71
CA SER A 116 -19.37 0.24 16.01
C SER A 116 -18.27 1.31 15.99
N LEU A 117 -17.35 1.22 15.02
CA LEU A 117 -16.34 2.26 14.82
C LEU A 117 -16.98 3.57 14.35
N ASP A 118 -16.37 4.71 14.68
CA ASP A 118 -16.85 6.00 14.19
C ASP A 118 -16.72 6.11 12.66
N SER A 119 -17.45 7.08 12.10
CA SER A 119 -17.54 7.26 10.65
C SER A 119 -16.18 7.59 10.02
N ALA A 120 -15.39 8.45 10.66
CA ALA A 120 -14.09 8.85 10.13
C ALA A 120 -13.12 7.67 10.09
N LEU A 121 -13.07 6.84 11.14
CA LEU A 121 -12.30 5.59 11.15
C LEU A 121 -12.80 4.59 10.10
N THR A 122 -14.11 4.41 10.00
CA THR A 122 -14.74 3.48 9.05
C THR A 122 -14.36 3.85 7.61
N LEU A 123 -14.51 5.12 7.24
CA LEU A 123 -14.22 5.62 5.89
C LEU A 123 -12.71 5.62 5.59
N SER A 124 -11.86 5.75 6.62
CA SER A 124 -10.41 5.56 6.49
C SER A 124 -10.01 4.10 6.26
N LEU A 125 -10.79 3.14 6.77
CA LEU A 125 -10.53 1.71 6.63
C LEU A 125 -10.93 1.15 5.26
N VAL A 126 -11.97 1.71 4.63
CA VAL A 126 -12.50 1.25 3.33
C VAL A 126 -11.40 1.10 2.26
N PRO A 127 -10.53 2.09 2.01
CA PRO A 127 -9.49 2.00 0.99
C PRO A 127 -8.20 1.31 1.46
N ARG A 128 -8.18 0.59 2.60
CA ARG A 128 -6.95 0.01 3.18
C ARG A 128 -6.21 -1.00 2.29
N SER A 129 -6.85 -1.56 1.27
CA SER A 129 -6.26 -2.62 0.43
C SER A 129 -5.78 -2.13 -0.94
N ILE A 130 -5.78 -0.82 -1.19
CA ILE A 130 -5.11 -0.23 -2.37
C ILE A 130 -3.84 0.49 -1.96
N THR A 131 -2.98 0.82 -2.92
CA THR A 131 -1.70 1.48 -2.61
C THR A 131 -1.90 2.93 -2.16
N THR A 132 -1.03 3.43 -1.28
CA THR A 132 -1.10 4.74 -0.64
C THR A 132 -1.40 5.92 -1.58
N PRO A 133 -0.77 6.02 -2.78
CA PRO A 133 -1.09 7.10 -3.73
C PRO A 133 -2.56 7.14 -4.19
N PHE A 134 -3.27 6.01 -4.16
CA PHE A 134 -4.71 5.95 -4.47
C PHE A 134 -5.57 5.98 -3.20
N ALA A 135 -5.11 5.33 -2.13
CA ALA A 135 -5.89 5.18 -0.90
C ALA A 135 -6.10 6.52 -0.17
N MET A 136 -5.06 7.34 -0.05
CA MET A 136 -5.14 8.59 0.70
C MET A 136 -6.09 9.62 0.06
N PRO A 137 -6.04 9.87 -1.26
CA PRO A 137 -7.04 10.71 -1.92
C PRO A 137 -8.46 10.12 -1.80
N LEU A 138 -8.62 8.81 -2.03
CA LEU A 138 -9.93 8.16 -1.93
C LEU A 138 -10.54 8.30 -0.53
N ALA A 139 -9.75 8.10 0.52
CA ALA A 139 -10.21 8.31 1.89
C ALA A 139 -10.67 9.75 2.12
N ARG A 140 -9.92 10.73 1.60
CA ARG A 140 -10.29 12.15 1.71
C ARG A 140 -11.63 12.43 1.02
N ASP A 141 -11.82 11.91 -0.18
CA ASP A 141 -13.04 12.10 -0.97
C ASP A 141 -14.24 11.45 -0.30
N LEU A 142 -14.03 10.34 0.41
CA LEU A 142 -15.05 9.68 1.22
C LEU A 142 -15.31 10.37 2.57
N GLY A 143 -14.49 11.34 3.00
CA GLY A 143 -14.61 11.99 4.31
C GLY A 143 -13.90 11.27 5.47
N GLY A 144 -13.01 10.32 5.16
CA GLY A 144 -12.08 9.71 6.10
C GLY A 144 -10.80 10.54 6.34
N VAL A 145 -9.90 9.98 7.13
CA VAL A 145 -8.60 10.56 7.51
C VAL A 145 -7.49 9.89 6.70
N PRO A 146 -6.85 10.59 5.74
CA PRO A 146 -5.81 10.04 4.88
C PRO A 146 -4.61 9.47 5.64
N GLU A 147 -4.24 10.07 6.76
CA GLU A 147 -3.12 9.67 7.60
C GLU A 147 -3.37 8.29 8.23
N LEU A 148 -4.58 8.06 8.74
CA LEU A 148 -4.98 6.75 9.28
C LEU A 148 -5.06 5.71 8.17
N THR A 149 -5.57 6.12 7.01
CA THR A 149 -5.61 5.26 5.81
C THR A 149 -4.22 4.77 5.43
N ALA A 150 -3.21 5.63 5.44
CA ALA A 150 -1.83 5.25 5.15
C ALA A 150 -1.31 4.18 6.14
N VAL A 151 -1.66 4.29 7.42
CA VAL A 151 -1.34 3.29 8.44
C VAL A 151 -2.07 1.96 8.16
N PHE A 152 -3.36 1.99 7.83
CA PHE A 152 -4.12 0.78 7.53
C PHE A 152 -3.63 0.07 6.26
N VAL A 153 -3.23 0.83 5.24
CA VAL A 153 -2.57 0.32 4.04
C VAL A 153 -1.25 -0.35 4.41
N LEU A 154 -0.43 0.30 5.24
CA LEU A 154 0.83 -0.29 5.70
C LEU A 154 0.61 -1.62 6.42
N VAL A 155 -0.30 -1.66 7.38
CA VAL A 155 -0.62 -2.86 8.16
C VAL A 155 -1.16 -3.97 7.26
N THR A 156 -2.11 -3.65 6.38
CA THR A 156 -2.69 -4.60 5.42
C THR A 156 -1.63 -5.17 4.49
N GLY A 157 -0.77 -4.32 3.91
CA GLY A 157 0.28 -4.75 3.01
C GLY A 157 1.33 -5.62 3.70
N VAL A 158 1.79 -5.22 4.88
CA VAL A 158 2.76 -5.98 5.66
C VAL A 158 2.20 -7.34 6.04
N PHE A 159 0.99 -7.38 6.59
CA PHE A 159 0.33 -8.61 6.98
C PHE A 159 0.08 -9.52 5.78
N GLY A 160 -0.48 -8.96 4.70
CA GLY A 160 -0.76 -9.69 3.46
C GLY A 160 0.49 -10.24 2.78
N ALA A 161 1.61 -9.52 2.81
CA ALA A 161 2.88 -10.02 2.27
C ALA A 161 3.43 -11.21 3.07
N MET A 162 3.34 -11.16 4.41
CA MET A 162 3.76 -12.27 5.28
C MET A 162 2.86 -13.49 5.08
N VAL A 163 1.53 -13.30 5.20
CA VAL A 163 0.54 -14.38 5.07
C VAL A 163 0.52 -14.94 3.66
N GLY A 164 0.61 -14.10 2.63
CA GLY A 164 0.66 -14.53 1.23
C GLY A 164 1.85 -15.46 0.94
N GLY A 165 3.01 -15.19 1.55
CA GLY A 165 4.17 -16.09 1.46
C GLY A 165 3.94 -17.46 2.10
N VAL A 166 3.15 -17.52 3.18
CA VAL A 166 2.71 -18.79 3.77
C VAL A 166 1.69 -19.46 2.87
N LEU A 167 0.64 -18.75 2.44
CA LEU A 167 -0.43 -19.26 1.60
C LEU A 167 0.08 -19.87 0.28
N LEU A 168 1.15 -19.33 -0.31
CA LEU A 168 1.77 -19.90 -1.50
C LEU A 168 2.26 -21.35 -1.34
N LYS A 169 2.57 -21.78 -0.11
CA LYS A 169 2.98 -23.17 0.17
C LYS A 169 1.79 -24.13 0.27
N TRP A 170 0.60 -23.61 0.51
CA TRP A 170 -0.61 -24.39 0.81
C TRP A 170 -1.62 -24.36 -0.34
N LEU A 171 -1.73 -23.23 -1.05
CA LEU A 171 -2.62 -23.07 -2.18
C LEU A 171 -1.98 -23.69 -3.44
N PRO A 172 -2.73 -24.46 -4.25
CA PRO A 172 -2.24 -25.07 -5.48
C PRO A 172 -2.15 -24.05 -6.64
N LEU A 173 -1.42 -22.94 -6.44
CA LEU A 173 -1.25 -21.89 -7.44
C LEU A 173 -0.15 -22.29 -8.44
N ARG A 174 -0.58 -22.77 -9.61
CA ARG A 174 0.32 -23.35 -10.63
C ARG A 174 0.92 -22.33 -11.62
N SER A 175 0.48 -21.07 -11.60
CA SER A 175 0.93 -20.05 -12.55
C SER A 175 1.52 -18.82 -11.87
N SER A 176 2.54 -18.22 -12.49
CA SER A 176 3.12 -16.93 -12.07
C SER A 176 2.05 -15.83 -12.02
N LEU A 177 1.03 -15.92 -12.91
CA LEU A 177 -0.11 -15.02 -12.92
C LEU A 177 -0.91 -15.08 -11.62
N ALA A 178 -1.29 -16.28 -11.18
CA ALA A 178 -2.09 -16.45 -9.97
C ALA A 178 -1.29 -16.11 -8.70
N ARG A 179 -0.01 -16.51 -8.66
CA ARG A 179 0.91 -16.19 -7.55
C ARG A 179 1.18 -14.69 -7.45
N GLY A 180 1.37 -14.00 -8.57
CA GLY A 180 1.51 -12.55 -8.62
C GLY A 180 0.22 -11.82 -8.25
N ALA A 181 -0.94 -12.27 -8.76
CA ALA A 181 -2.24 -11.68 -8.44
C ALA A 181 -2.59 -11.77 -6.94
N LEU A 182 -2.26 -12.90 -6.28
CA LEU A 182 -2.41 -13.06 -4.83
C LEU A 182 -1.77 -11.90 -4.06
N PHE A 183 -0.52 -11.57 -4.39
CA PHE A 183 0.20 -10.49 -3.73
C PHE A 183 -0.25 -9.09 -4.19
N GLY A 184 -0.51 -8.92 -5.49
CA GLY A 184 -0.92 -7.63 -6.06
C GLY A 184 -2.26 -7.13 -5.50
N VAL A 185 -3.26 -8.02 -5.43
CA VAL A 185 -4.58 -7.69 -4.86
C VAL A 185 -4.56 -7.72 -3.34
N GLY A 186 -3.93 -8.73 -2.72
CA GLY A 186 -4.02 -8.96 -1.28
C GLY A 186 -3.08 -8.12 -0.42
N ALA A 187 -2.00 -7.58 -0.98
CA ALA A 187 -0.95 -6.90 -0.22
C ALA A 187 -0.31 -5.70 -0.94
N HIS A 188 -0.87 -5.28 -2.09
CA HIS A 188 -0.45 -4.13 -2.88
C HIS A 188 1.09 -4.00 -3.00
N GLY A 189 1.66 -2.80 -2.82
CA GLY A 189 3.09 -2.56 -2.98
C GLY A 189 4.00 -3.42 -2.09
N ALA A 190 3.59 -3.75 -0.86
CA ALA A 190 4.34 -4.65 0.00
C ALA A 190 4.33 -6.08 -0.57
N GLY A 191 3.18 -6.52 -1.07
CA GLY A 191 3.01 -7.74 -1.83
C GLY A 191 3.88 -7.80 -3.08
N VAL A 192 4.00 -6.72 -3.85
CA VAL A 192 4.86 -6.66 -5.04
C VAL A 192 6.32 -6.94 -4.67
N SER A 193 6.81 -6.35 -3.57
CA SER A 193 8.16 -6.63 -3.08
C SER A 193 8.33 -8.11 -2.75
N ARG A 194 7.35 -8.72 -2.08
CA ARG A 194 7.38 -10.13 -1.72
C ARG A 194 7.25 -11.06 -2.93
N ALA A 195 6.43 -10.69 -3.91
CA ALA A 195 6.27 -11.42 -5.16
C ALA A 195 7.57 -11.42 -5.97
N ARG A 196 8.30 -10.29 -6.00
CA ARG A 196 9.63 -10.21 -6.64
C ARG A 196 10.66 -11.14 -6.01
N GLU A 197 10.58 -11.34 -4.69
CA GLU A 197 11.43 -12.32 -3.99
C GLU A 197 11.05 -13.76 -4.35
N ALA A 198 9.77 -14.01 -4.67
CA ALA A 198 9.29 -15.31 -5.12
C ALA A 198 9.66 -15.61 -6.58
N GLY A 199 9.67 -14.59 -7.44
CA GLY A 199 10.12 -14.67 -8.83
C GLY A 199 9.88 -13.37 -9.62
N GLY A 200 10.64 -13.20 -10.70
CA GLY A 200 10.59 -11.98 -11.52
C GLY A 200 9.26 -11.78 -12.24
N GLU A 201 8.65 -12.87 -12.73
CA GLU A 201 7.34 -12.84 -13.37
C GLU A 201 6.22 -12.54 -12.36
N GLU A 202 6.23 -13.21 -11.20
CA GLU A 202 5.28 -12.96 -10.12
C GLU A 202 5.31 -11.50 -9.67
N GLY A 203 6.52 -10.95 -9.50
CA GLY A 203 6.71 -9.55 -9.17
C GLY A 203 6.18 -8.58 -10.22
N THR A 204 6.31 -8.93 -11.51
CA THR A 204 5.80 -8.13 -12.62
C THR A 204 4.27 -8.15 -12.66
N VAL A 205 3.67 -9.34 -12.53
CA VAL A 205 2.22 -9.49 -12.45
C VAL A 205 1.66 -8.80 -11.21
N ALA A 206 2.27 -8.99 -10.04
CA ALA A 206 1.81 -8.36 -8.81
C ALA A 206 1.80 -6.84 -8.94
N GLY A 207 2.84 -6.25 -9.53
CA GLY A 207 2.93 -4.80 -9.78
C GLY A 207 1.81 -4.31 -10.68
N LEU A 208 1.57 -5.02 -11.78
CA LEU A 208 0.50 -4.71 -12.73
C LEU A 208 -0.88 -4.78 -12.07
N VAL A 209 -1.18 -5.87 -11.38
CA VAL A 209 -2.47 -6.11 -10.73
C VAL A 209 -2.71 -5.14 -9.58
N MET A 210 -1.68 -4.81 -8.79
CA MET A 210 -1.77 -3.77 -7.75
C MET A 210 -2.27 -2.44 -8.34
N VAL A 211 -1.65 -1.97 -9.44
CA VAL A 211 -2.04 -0.70 -10.07
C VAL A 211 -3.47 -0.78 -10.58
N LEU A 212 -3.81 -1.83 -11.31
CA LEU A 212 -5.12 -1.98 -11.92
C LEU A 212 -6.24 -2.10 -10.88
N THR A 213 -5.99 -2.81 -9.76
CA THR A 213 -6.93 -2.90 -8.64
C THR A 213 -7.15 -1.54 -7.99
N GLY A 214 -6.08 -0.74 -7.83
CA GLY A 214 -6.18 0.62 -7.34
C GLY A 214 -7.03 1.52 -8.24
N LEU A 215 -6.80 1.47 -9.55
CA LEU A 215 -7.59 2.21 -10.53
C LEU A 215 -9.04 1.76 -10.55
N LEU A 216 -9.30 0.45 -10.56
CA LEU A 216 -10.65 -0.12 -10.49
C LEU A 216 -11.42 0.45 -9.29
N ASN A 217 -10.81 0.42 -8.10
CA ASN A 217 -11.47 0.92 -6.90
C ASN A 217 -11.69 2.42 -6.92
N LEU A 218 -10.79 3.19 -7.55
CA LEU A 218 -10.98 4.62 -7.74
C LEU A 218 -12.13 4.93 -8.70
N PHE A 219 -12.27 4.18 -9.80
CA PHE A 219 -13.42 4.30 -10.70
C PHE A 219 -14.74 3.89 -10.03
N CYS A 220 -14.69 2.90 -9.15
CA CYS A 220 -15.84 2.49 -8.34
C CYS A 220 -16.13 3.42 -7.15
N ALA A 221 -15.26 4.39 -6.85
CA ALA A 221 -15.40 5.25 -5.66
C ALA A 221 -16.75 5.97 -5.56
N PRO A 222 -17.34 6.55 -6.62
CA PRO A 222 -18.64 7.19 -6.53
C PRO A 222 -19.76 6.22 -6.16
N LEU A 223 -19.70 4.98 -6.70
CA LEU A 223 -20.65 3.92 -6.37
C LEU A 223 -20.49 3.47 -4.91
N LEU A 224 -19.25 3.38 -4.44
CA LEU A 224 -18.95 3.07 -3.04
C LEU A 224 -19.50 4.14 -2.10
N ALA A 225 -19.33 5.42 -2.43
CA ALA A 225 -19.86 6.53 -1.65
C ALA A 225 -21.40 6.54 -1.55
N MET A 226 -22.10 5.98 -2.54
CA MET A 226 -23.57 5.83 -2.49
C MET A 226 -24.02 4.64 -1.63
N LEU A 227 -23.16 3.63 -1.45
CA LEU A 227 -23.49 2.37 -0.78
C LEU A 227 -23.18 2.39 0.73
N ILE A 228 -22.22 3.22 1.14
CA ILE A 228 -21.58 3.26 2.45
C ILE A 228 -22.14 4.41 3.29
#